data_AF-A0A974SV24-F1
#
_entry.id   AF-A0A974SV24-F1
#
_cell.length_a   1.000
_cell.length_b   1.000
_cell.length_c   1.000
_cell.angle_alpha   90.00
_cell.angle_beta   90.00
_cell.angle_gamma   90.00
#
_symmetry.space_group_name_H-M   'P 1'
#
loop_
_entity.id
_entity.type
_entity.pdbx_description
1 polymer ?
#
loop_
_entity_poly.entity_id
_entity_poly.type
_entity_poly.pdbx_seq_one_letter_code
_entity_poly.pdbx_strand_id
1 'polypeptide(L)'
;MPIALLVALAGSLVLHAAALFGTDLVLPGQGAESPRLEAELRPLPAAPAAKPEAPRRVARKPVPRRLSSTQATAQSIAPQPEPAVEIAPEQTSTAEVAAPEPAQPLLPTQGAIRFVIFKDSLDLQVGRAEHRWEFAADGSYRLSGTTETSGLAALLKPVRLEIESRGRLVAGGLQPETFRSLKNGVDANENADFDWSTALVRLSRDGSVREIAPGTQDILSLNYQLAYVAHLEAGTALGVVTGKKYERYSLDSLGEEEIETPAGRFRTLHLRAMTDNTTEIWIALDLHRLPVKIRFTDKKGDSYSQMAAEIGLPANP
;
A
#
# COMPACT_ATOMS: atom_id res chain seq x y z
N MET A 1 -41.44 -11.56 38.67
CA MET A 1 -41.08 -10.32 37.95
C MET A 1 -39.62 -10.26 37.45
N PRO A 2 -38.56 -10.71 38.16
CA PRO A 2 -37.19 -10.52 37.67
C PRO A 2 -36.80 -11.45 36.51
N ILE A 3 -37.35 -12.67 36.47
CA ILE A 3 -37.02 -13.67 35.43
C ILE A 3 -37.54 -13.24 34.05
N ALA A 4 -38.74 -12.66 33.97
CA ALA A 4 -39.32 -12.20 32.70
C ALA A 4 -38.50 -11.05 32.09
N LEU A 5 -37.94 -10.17 32.93
CA LEU A 5 -37.12 -9.04 32.48
C LEU A 5 -35.74 -9.51 32.00
N LEU A 6 -35.14 -10.51 32.67
CA LEU A 6 -33.90 -11.16 32.23
C LEU A 6 -34.08 -11.91 30.91
N VAL A 7 -35.21 -12.61 30.73
CA VAL A 7 -35.53 -13.31 29.48
C VAL A 7 -35.79 -12.32 28.34
N ALA A 8 -36.49 -11.22 28.61
CA ALA A 8 -36.70 -10.17 27.62
C ALA A 8 -35.40 -9.46 27.22
N LEU A 9 -34.51 -9.19 28.19
CA LEU A 9 -33.21 -8.60 27.93
C LEU A 9 -32.31 -9.54 27.12
N ALA A 10 -32.27 -10.83 27.48
CA ALA A 10 -31.52 -11.84 26.74
C ALA A 10 -32.06 -12.00 25.30
N GLY A 11 -33.39 -12.06 25.13
CA GLY A 11 -34.03 -12.11 23.82
C GLY A 11 -33.73 -10.87 22.97
N SER A 12 -33.75 -9.68 23.59
CA SER A 12 -33.39 -8.43 22.92
C SER A 12 -31.92 -8.42 22.49
N LEU A 13 -31.00 -8.86 23.36
CA LEU A 13 -29.57 -8.95 23.03
C LEU A 13 -29.29 -9.94 21.90
N VAL A 14 -29.98 -11.08 21.87
CA VAL A 14 -29.87 -12.06 20.77
C VAL A 14 -30.38 -11.47 19.45
N LEU A 15 -31.51 -10.75 19.47
CA LEU A 15 -32.05 -10.07 18.30
C LEU A 15 -31.09 -8.99 17.76
N HIS A 16 -30.49 -8.19 18.65
CA HIS A 16 -29.53 -7.17 18.25
C HIS A 16 -28.21 -7.80 17.76
N ALA A 17 -27.74 -8.88 18.39
CA ALA A 17 -26.58 -9.62 17.90
C ALA A 17 -26.83 -10.24 16.51
N ALA A 18 -28.03 -10.77 16.26
CA ALA A 18 -28.43 -11.27 14.95
C ALA A 18 -28.57 -10.15 13.91
N ALA A 19 -29.02 -8.96 14.27
CA ALA A 19 -29.09 -7.83 13.34
C ALA A 19 -27.71 -7.23 13.03
N LEU A 20 -26.80 -7.20 14.01
CA LEU A 20 -25.46 -6.63 13.88
C LEU A 20 -24.46 -7.56 13.20
N PHE A 21 -24.66 -8.88 13.32
CA PHE A 21 -23.70 -9.90 12.86
C PHE A 21 -24.33 -11.07 12.09
N GLY A 22 -25.65 -11.03 11.83
CA GLY A 22 -26.36 -12.07 11.11
C GLY A 22 -25.91 -12.16 9.67
N THR A 23 -25.13 -13.19 9.39
CA THR A 23 -24.89 -13.71 8.05
C THR A 23 -26.23 -14.09 7.40
N ASP A 24 -26.57 -13.45 6.28
CA ASP A 24 -27.55 -13.86 5.26
C ASP A 24 -28.64 -14.84 5.75
N LEU A 25 -29.52 -14.40 6.64
CA LEU A 25 -30.81 -15.05 6.83
C LEU A 25 -31.69 -14.65 5.64
N VAL A 26 -31.62 -15.45 4.58
CA VAL A 26 -32.56 -15.38 3.47
C VAL A 26 -33.96 -15.58 4.03
N LEU A 27 -34.72 -14.48 4.13
CA LEU A 27 -36.15 -14.53 4.38
C LEU A 27 -36.79 -15.37 3.26
N PRO A 28 -37.55 -16.43 3.58
CA PRO A 28 -38.25 -17.20 2.56
C PRO A 28 -39.31 -16.30 1.90
N GLY A 29 -39.03 -15.82 0.68
CA GLY A 29 -39.98 -15.02 -0.09
C GLY A 29 -39.39 -13.98 -1.07
N GLN A 30 -38.10 -13.65 -1.02
CA GLN A 30 -37.50 -12.71 -2.00
C GLN A 30 -36.87 -13.45 -3.18
N GLY A 31 -37.70 -14.19 -3.92
CA GLY A 31 -37.42 -14.60 -5.29
C GLY A 31 -38.06 -13.61 -6.26
N ALA A 32 -37.65 -12.34 -6.21
CA ALA A 32 -37.95 -11.38 -7.27
C ALA A 32 -36.64 -11.12 -8.01
N GLU A 33 -36.44 -11.88 -9.08
CA GLU A 33 -35.39 -11.65 -10.07
C GLU A 33 -35.42 -10.17 -10.47
N SER A 34 -34.35 -9.44 -10.20
CA SER A 34 -34.23 -8.06 -10.65
C SER A 34 -34.28 -8.07 -12.17
N PRO A 35 -35.13 -7.27 -12.83
CA PRO A 35 -35.19 -7.28 -14.29
C PRO A 35 -33.81 -6.93 -14.83
N ARG A 36 -33.31 -7.76 -15.74
CA ARG A 36 -32.08 -7.45 -16.48
C ARG A 36 -32.28 -6.12 -17.19
N LEU A 37 -31.47 -5.13 -16.83
CA LEU A 37 -31.36 -3.88 -17.58
C LEU A 37 -30.61 -4.18 -18.87
N GLU A 38 -31.33 -4.29 -19.98
CA GLU A 38 -30.75 -4.33 -21.31
C GLU A 38 -30.47 -2.89 -21.77
N ALA A 39 -29.19 -2.56 -21.91
CA ALA A 39 -28.75 -1.31 -22.50
C ALA A 39 -28.47 -1.54 -23.99
N GLU A 40 -29.33 -1.01 -24.84
CA GLU A 40 -29.11 -0.99 -26.30
C GLU A 40 -28.37 0.30 -26.69
N LEU A 41 -27.19 0.16 -27.29
CA LEU A 41 -26.44 1.29 -27.85
C LEU A 41 -27.12 1.77 -29.14
N ARG A 42 -27.89 2.86 -29.05
CA ARG A 42 -28.40 3.54 -30.25
C ARG A 42 -27.25 4.26 -30.96
N PRO A 43 -27.05 4.06 -32.28
CA PRO A 43 -26.07 4.82 -33.03
C PRO A 43 -26.45 6.31 -33.02
N LEU A 44 -25.45 7.17 -32.82
CA LEU A 44 -25.67 8.62 -32.85
C LEU A 44 -26.22 9.04 -34.23
N PRO A 45 -27.16 10.01 -34.29
CA PRO A 45 -27.61 10.58 -35.55
C PRO A 45 -26.42 11.11 -36.34
N ALA A 46 -26.42 10.86 -37.64
CA ALA A 46 -25.38 11.34 -38.54
C ALA A 46 -25.26 12.87 -38.44
N ALA A 47 -24.04 13.34 -38.18
CA ALA A 47 -23.75 14.76 -38.18
C ALA A 47 -24.13 15.38 -39.54
N PRO A 48 -24.69 16.61 -39.57
CA PRO A 48 -25.01 17.29 -40.81
C PRO A 48 -23.75 17.41 -41.69
N ALA A 49 -23.89 17.08 -42.97
CA ALA A 49 -22.81 17.15 -43.94
C ALA A 49 -22.20 18.56 -43.97
N ALA A 50 -20.94 18.68 -43.55
CA ALA A 50 -20.15 19.88 -43.74
C ALA A 50 -19.92 20.09 -45.25
N LYS A 51 -20.15 21.34 -45.71
CA LYS A 51 -19.88 21.76 -47.09
C LYS A 51 -18.40 21.54 -47.45
N PRO A 52 -18.06 21.20 -48.71
CA PRO A 52 -16.68 20.97 -49.11
C PRO A 52 -15.87 22.27 -49.03
N GLU A 53 -14.83 22.27 -48.21
CA GLU A 53 -13.78 23.29 -48.21
C GLU A 53 -12.80 23.05 -49.36
N ALA A 54 -12.37 24.12 -50.03
CA ALA A 54 -11.53 24.09 -51.22
C ALA A 54 -10.14 23.46 -50.95
N PRO A 55 -9.49 22.84 -51.96
CA PRO A 55 -8.29 22.03 -51.75
C PRO A 55 -7.09 22.89 -51.35
N ARG A 56 -6.57 22.63 -50.14
CA ARG A 56 -5.30 23.16 -49.66
C ARG A 56 -4.15 22.39 -50.31
N ARG A 57 -3.27 23.13 -50.97
CA ARG A 57 -2.09 22.68 -51.74
C ARG A 57 -1.16 21.82 -50.88
N VAL A 58 -0.98 20.55 -51.27
CA VAL A 58 -0.07 19.59 -50.63
C VAL A 58 1.38 19.92 -51.00
N ALA A 59 2.21 20.22 -49.99
CA ALA A 59 3.66 20.32 -50.14
C ALA A 59 4.26 18.91 -50.31
N ARG A 60 5.14 18.77 -51.31
CA ARG A 60 5.76 17.50 -51.75
C ARG A 60 6.73 16.95 -50.69
N LYS A 61 6.69 15.63 -50.48
CA LYS A 61 7.74 14.84 -49.82
C LYS A 61 9.02 14.81 -50.68
N PRO A 62 10.23 14.85 -50.11
CA PRO A 62 11.46 14.57 -50.85
C PRO A 62 11.66 13.05 -51.02
N VAL A 63 12.04 12.67 -52.24
CA VAL A 63 12.47 11.32 -52.65
C VAL A 63 13.97 11.14 -52.31
N PRO A 64 14.43 9.95 -51.91
CA PRO A 64 15.83 9.71 -51.56
C PRO A 64 16.72 9.66 -52.82
N ARG A 65 17.88 10.33 -52.76
CA ARG A 65 18.90 10.27 -53.82
C ARG A 65 20.03 9.34 -53.35
N ARG A 66 20.22 8.22 -54.06
CA ARG A 66 21.39 7.34 -53.90
C ARG A 66 22.33 7.52 -55.10
N LEU A 67 23.63 7.59 -54.75
CA LEU A 67 24.84 7.25 -55.50
C LEU A 67 25.24 8.12 -56.70
N SER A 68 26.37 8.79 -56.52
CA SER A 68 27.45 8.76 -57.51
C SER A 68 28.78 8.78 -56.78
N SER A 69 29.59 7.79 -57.12
CA SER A 69 30.97 7.54 -56.76
C SER A 69 31.90 8.65 -57.25
N THR A 70 32.93 8.95 -56.47
CA THR A 70 34.20 9.48 -57.00
C THR A 70 35.35 8.83 -56.26
N GLN A 71 36.26 8.25 -57.05
CA GLN A 71 37.49 7.58 -56.67
C GLN A 71 38.63 8.56 -56.36
N ALA A 72 39.65 8.00 -55.70
CA ALA A 72 41.02 8.49 -55.49
C ALA A 72 41.20 9.58 -54.42
N THR A 73 42.12 9.46 -53.46
CA THR A 73 43.50 8.97 -53.58
C THR A 73 43.96 8.29 -52.29
N ALA A 74 44.65 7.16 -52.44
CA ALA A 74 45.39 6.49 -51.39
C ALA A 74 46.65 7.29 -51.02
N GLN A 75 46.85 7.54 -49.72
CA GLN A 75 48.19 7.75 -49.18
C GLN A 75 48.48 6.64 -48.17
N SER A 76 49.43 5.82 -48.59
CA SER A 76 50.11 4.80 -47.82
C SER A 76 50.99 5.47 -46.76
N ILE A 77 50.80 5.09 -45.50
CA ILE A 77 51.82 5.25 -44.46
C ILE A 77 51.97 3.88 -43.80
N ALA A 78 53.09 3.22 -44.12
CA ALA A 78 53.56 2.03 -43.44
C ALA A 78 54.26 2.43 -42.11
N PRO A 79 54.41 1.49 -41.16
CA PRO A 79 54.49 1.78 -39.73
C PRO A 79 55.92 2.10 -39.25
N GLN A 80 56.02 2.93 -38.21
CA GLN A 80 57.23 3.09 -37.40
C GLN A 80 56.93 2.82 -35.92
N PRO A 81 57.90 2.24 -35.18
CA PRO A 81 57.64 1.35 -34.04
C PRO A 81 57.33 2.08 -32.74
N GLU A 82 56.53 1.40 -31.91
CA GLU A 82 56.22 1.72 -30.51
C GLU A 82 57.49 1.89 -29.66
N PRO A 83 57.54 2.89 -28.76
CA PRO A 83 58.28 2.76 -27.53
C PRO A 83 57.47 1.90 -26.55
N ALA A 84 58.10 0.83 -26.10
CA ALA A 84 57.59 -0.10 -25.09
C ALA A 84 57.03 0.64 -23.87
N VAL A 85 55.75 0.43 -23.59
CA VAL A 85 55.17 0.74 -22.28
C VAL A 85 55.57 -0.41 -21.37
N GLU A 86 56.46 -0.10 -20.44
CA GLU A 86 56.83 -0.99 -19.35
C GLU A 86 55.59 -1.30 -18.50
N ILE A 87 55.26 -2.58 -18.42
CA ILE A 87 54.11 -3.12 -17.70
C ILE A 87 54.45 -3.06 -16.21
N ALA A 88 54.16 -1.93 -15.57
CA ALA A 88 54.05 -1.86 -14.12
C ALA A 88 52.78 -2.64 -13.70
N PRO A 89 52.84 -3.49 -12.67
CA PRO A 89 51.73 -4.37 -12.33
C PRO A 89 50.51 -3.53 -11.95
N GLU A 90 49.40 -3.78 -12.64
CA GLU A 90 48.07 -3.36 -12.22
C GLU A 90 47.89 -3.86 -10.78
N GLN A 91 48.03 -2.94 -9.84
CA GLN A 91 47.46 -3.11 -8.52
C GLN A 91 45.97 -3.28 -8.76
N THR A 92 45.50 -4.51 -8.61
CA THR A 92 44.11 -4.83 -8.32
C THR A 92 43.72 -3.96 -7.13
N SER A 93 43.18 -2.79 -7.43
CA SER A 93 42.36 -2.04 -6.50
C SER A 93 41.12 -2.90 -6.31
N THR A 94 41.20 -3.80 -5.34
CA THR A 94 40.04 -4.27 -4.60
C THR A 94 39.36 -3.02 -4.05
N ALA A 95 38.52 -2.39 -4.87
CA ALA A 95 37.44 -1.58 -4.37
C ALA A 95 36.55 -2.55 -3.60
N GLU A 96 36.86 -2.70 -2.32
CA GLU A 96 35.91 -3.15 -1.33
C GLU A 96 34.62 -2.38 -1.62
N VAL A 97 33.62 -3.08 -2.15
CA VAL A 97 32.28 -2.55 -2.31
C VAL A 97 31.80 -2.29 -0.90
N ALA A 98 32.07 -1.10 -0.39
CA ALA A 98 31.54 -0.64 0.87
C ALA A 98 30.04 -0.88 0.80
N ALA A 99 29.52 -1.70 1.70
CA ALA A 99 28.09 -1.89 1.84
C ALA A 99 27.45 -0.49 1.94
N PRO A 100 26.36 -0.22 1.20
CA PRO A 100 25.73 1.09 1.24
C PRO A 100 25.42 1.45 2.70
N GLU A 101 25.84 2.65 3.13
CA GLU A 101 25.57 3.12 4.48
C GLU A 101 24.05 3.05 4.75
N PRO A 102 23.63 2.58 5.94
CA PRO A 102 22.23 2.52 6.30
C PRO A 102 21.56 3.88 6.12
N ALA A 103 20.42 3.91 5.44
CA ALA A 103 19.64 5.14 5.35
C ALA A 103 19.12 5.54 6.74
N GLN A 104 19.14 6.84 7.04
CA GLN A 104 18.65 7.34 8.32
C GLN A 104 17.10 7.40 8.33
N PRO A 105 16.45 7.00 9.44
CA PRO A 105 14.98 7.04 9.53
C PRO A 105 14.48 8.49 9.58
N LEU A 106 13.37 8.75 8.88
CA LEU A 106 12.64 10.02 8.98
C LEU A 106 11.83 10.14 10.28
N LEU A 107 11.56 9.00 10.89
CA LEU A 107 10.86 8.85 12.16
C LEU A 107 11.88 8.77 13.31
N PRO A 108 11.48 9.13 14.54
CA PRO A 108 12.27 8.79 15.72
C PRO A 108 12.59 7.30 15.78
N THR A 109 13.72 6.97 16.40
CA THR A 109 14.26 5.59 16.51
C THR A 109 13.22 4.60 17.04
N GLN A 110 12.29 5.03 17.88
CA GLN A 110 11.17 4.22 18.32
C GLN A 110 9.93 5.08 18.53
N GLY A 111 8.77 4.46 18.60
CA GLY A 111 7.54 5.12 19.00
C GLY A 111 6.31 4.22 18.85
N ALA A 112 5.15 4.77 19.20
CA ALA A 112 3.88 4.06 19.13
C ALA A 112 2.71 4.98 18.75
N ILE A 113 1.70 4.41 18.09
CA ILE A 113 0.38 5.01 17.93
C ILE A 113 -0.66 4.04 18.47
N ARG A 114 -1.51 4.51 19.38
CA ARG A 114 -2.71 3.79 19.81
C ARG A 114 -3.90 4.31 19.05
N PHE A 115 -4.72 3.40 18.55
CA PHE A 115 -5.94 3.70 17.81
C PHE A 115 -7.17 3.21 18.55
N VAL A 116 -8.27 3.93 18.38
CA VAL A 116 -9.62 3.43 18.60
C VAL A 116 -10.21 3.00 17.25
N ILE A 117 -10.94 1.89 17.24
CA ILE A 117 -11.53 1.33 16.02
C ILE A 117 -13.04 1.47 16.09
N PHE A 118 -13.62 2.18 15.11
CA PHE A 118 -15.05 2.37 14.95
C PHE A 118 -15.58 1.51 13.79
N LYS A 119 -16.81 0.99 13.95
CA LYS A 119 -17.62 0.56 12.80
C LYS A 119 -18.41 1.78 12.33
N ASP A 120 -18.03 2.31 11.17
CA ASP A 120 -18.48 3.64 10.72
C ASP A 120 -20.01 3.73 10.60
N SER A 121 -20.66 2.65 10.13
CA SER A 121 -22.12 2.62 9.95
C SER A 121 -22.93 2.76 11.25
N LEU A 122 -22.30 2.52 12.40
CA LEU A 122 -22.96 2.54 13.72
C LEU A 122 -22.38 3.60 14.64
N ASP A 123 -21.32 4.30 14.22
CA ASP A 123 -20.50 5.17 15.08
C ASP A 123 -20.12 4.50 16.43
N LEU A 124 -19.87 3.18 16.36
CA LEU A 124 -19.66 2.35 17.55
C LEU A 124 -18.19 1.94 17.63
N GLN A 125 -17.57 2.18 18.79
CA GLN A 125 -16.26 1.61 19.07
C GLN A 125 -16.35 0.08 19.19
N VAL A 126 -15.65 -0.62 18.31
CA VAL A 126 -15.62 -2.09 18.24
C VAL A 126 -14.26 -2.68 18.60
N GLY A 127 -13.22 -1.86 18.67
CA GLY A 127 -11.87 -2.33 18.92
C GLY A 127 -10.89 -1.24 19.30
N ARG A 128 -9.65 -1.68 19.53
CA ARG A 128 -8.46 -0.85 19.70
C ARG A 128 -7.31 -1.47 18.91
N ALA A 129 -6.37 -0.64 18.50
CA ALA A 129 -5.12 -1.10 17.94
C ALA A 129 -3.94 -0.35 18.56
N GLU A 130 -2.76 -0.95 18.51
CA GLU A 130 -1.49 -0.33 18.86
C GLU A 130 -0.48 -0.69 17.78
N HIS A 131 0.08 0.32 17.12
CA HIS A 131 1.23 0.13 16.26
C HIS A 131 2.49 0.65 16.96
N ARG A 132 3.59 -0.07 16.84
CA ARG A 132 4.91 0.36 17.31
C ARG A 132 5.92 0.24 16.19
N TRP A 133 6.91 1.11 16.21
CA TRP A 133 8.08 1.03 15.34
C TRP A 133 9.36 1.14 16.16
N GLU A 134 10.39 0.46 15.67
CA GLU A 134 11.76 0.48 16.17
C GLU A 134 12.69 0.46 14.94
N PHE A 135 13.63 1.39 14.90
CA PHE A 135 14.72 1.47 13.92
C PHE A 135 16.04 1.28 14.65
N ALA A 136 16.86 0.33 14.23
CA ALA A 136 18.17 0.09 14.82
C ALA A 136 19.26 0.86 14.06
N ALA A 137 20.39 1.07 14.73
CA ALA A 137 21.53 1.78 14.15
C ALA A 137 22.19 1.05 12.97
N ASP A 138 21.97 -0.26 12.84
CA ASP A 138 22.45 -1.09 11.73
C ASP A 138 21.54 -1.01 10.49
N GLY A 139 20.48 -0.18 10.53
CA GLY A 139 19.50 -0.04 9.47
C GLY A 139 18.39 -1.09 9.47
N SER A 140 18.38 -2.03 10.42
CA SER A 140 17.24 -2.92 10.58
C SER A 140 16.05 -2.18 11.20
N TYR A 141 14.83 -2.61 10.87
CA TYR A 141 13.62 -2.10 11.50
C TYR A 141 12.72 -3.23 11.97
N ARG A 142 11.88 -2.91 12.96
CA ARG A 142 10.78 -3.74 13.41
C ARG A 142 9.53 -2.88 13.57
N LEU A 143 8.45 -3.27 12.90
CA LEU A 143 7.11 -2.75 13.12
C LEU A 143 6.26 -3.84 13.75
N SER A 144 5.52 -3.50 14.79
CA SER A 144 4.51 -4.40 15.36
C SER A 144 3.14 -3.71 15.40
N GLY A 145 2.10 -4.48 15.18
CA GLY A 145 0.71 -4.04 15.22
C GLY A 145 -0.12 -5.03 16.02
N THR A 146 -0.82 -4.56 17.04
CA THR A 146 -1.84 -5.34 17.75
C THR A 146 -3.20 -4.74 17.43
N THR A 147 -4.20 -5.55 17.14
CA THR A 147 -5.60 -5.15 16.98
C THR A 147 -6.47 -6.09 17.79
N GLU A 148 -7.35 -5.57 18.62
CA GLU A 148 -8.23 -6.38 19.46
C GLU A 148 -9.64 -5.82 19.52
N THR A 149 -10.63 -6.72 19.64
CA THR A 149 -12.01 -6.31 19.90
C THR A 149 -12.11 -5.69 21.29
N SER A 150 -13.04 -4.75 21.45
CA SER A 150 -13.25 -4.06 22.73
C SER A 150 -14.73 -3.87 23.06
N GLY A 151 -15.03 -3.53 24.31
CA GLY A 151 -16.41 -3.26 24.76
C GLY A 151 -17.36 -4.43 24.51
N LEU A 152 -18.57 -4.13 24.03
CA LEU A 152 -19.58 -5.15 23.73
C LEU A 152 -19.14 -6.14 22.65
N ALA A 153 -18.32 -5.71 21.68
CA ALA A 153 -17.80 -6.59 20.64
C ALA A 153 -16.88 -7.68 21.23
N ALA A 154 -16.05 -7.33 22.22
CA ALA A 154 -15.19 -8.30 22.92
C ALA A 154 -15.98 -9.32 23.75
N LEU A 155 -17.13 -8.92 24.34
CA LEU A 155 -17.99 -9.84 25.09
C LEU A 155 -18.64 -10.88 24.18
N LEU A 156 -18.98 -10.51 22.95
CA LEU A 156 -19.59 -11.42 21.97
C LEU A 156 -18.55 -12.30 21.28
N LYS A 157 -17.42 -11.72 20.87
CA LYS A 157 -16.37 -12.42 20.13
C LYS A 157 -15.00 -11.78 20.40
N PRO A 158 -14.26 -12.25 21.42
CA PRO A 158 -12.91 -11.77 21.68
C PRO A 158 -11.98 -12.23 20.54
N VAL A 159 -11.32 -11.26 19.91
CA VAL A 159 -10.30 -11.51 18.89
C VAL A 159 -9.15 -10.57 19.15
N ARG A 160 -7.93 -11.12 19.09
CA ARG A 160 -6.67 -10.39 19.10
C ARG A 160 -5.86 -10.82 17.88
N LEU A 161 -5.50 -9.87 17.04
CA LEU A 161 -4.64 -10.02 15.88
C LEU A 161 -3.34 -9.29 16.17
N GLU A 162 -2.22 -9.97 15.97
CA GLU A 162 -0.88 -9.42 16.12
C GLU A 162 -0.15 -9.60 14.80
N ILE A 163 0.38 -8.52 14.25
CA ILE A 163 1.13 -8.51 13.00
C ILE A 163 2.50 -7.89 13.23
N GLU A 164 3.50 -8.38 12.50
CA GLU A 164 4.86 -7.90 12.61
C GLU A 164 5.50 -7.82 11.21
N SER A 165 6.15 -6.69 10.93
CA SER A 165 7.01 -6.51 9.76
C SER A 165 8.43 -6.27 10.23
N ARG A 166 9.38 -7.00 9.65
CA ARG A 166 10.82 -6.78 9.85
C ARG A 166 11.49 -6.63 8.50
N GLY A 167 12.54 -5.83 8.45
CA GLY A 167 13.36 -5.67 7.26
C GLY A 167 14.45 -4.64 7.46
N ARG A 168 14.84 -3.98 6.36
CA ARG A 168 15.84 -2.92 6.38
C ARG A 168 15.30 -1.60 5.89
N LEU A 169 15.91 -0.52 6.39
CA LEU A 169 15.76 0.82 5.87
C LEU A 169 16.83 1.06 4.81
N VAL A 170 16.40 1.25 3.57
CA VAL A 170 17.25 1.53 2.41
C VAL A 170 16.96 2.92 1.86
N ALA A 171 17.70 3.35 0.83
CA ALA A 171 17.53 4.68 0.24
C ALA A 171 16.09 4.99 -0.23
N GLY A 172 15.33 3.96 -0.63
CA GLY A 172 13.92 4.08 -1.04
C GLY A 172 12.90 3.95 0.11
N GLY A 173 13.34 3.86 1.37
CA GLY A 173 12.49 3.64 2.53
C GLY A 173 12.55 2.21 3.05
N LEU A 174 11.44 1.72 3.60
CA LEU A 174 11.32 0.40 4.18
C LEU A 174 11.38 -0.68 3.09
N GLN A 175 12.17 -1.71 3.35
CA GLN A 175 12.30 -2.90 2.53
C GLN A 175 12.00 -4.13 3.42
N PRO A 176 10.75 -4.60 3.44
CA PRO A 176 10.35 -5.75 4.27
C PRO A 176 11.07 -7.03 3.87
N GLU A 177 11.56 -7.79 4.84
CA GLU A 177 12.14 -9.12 4.65
C GLU A 177 11.16 -10.21 5.13
N THR A 178 10.43 -9.95 6.22
CA THR A 178 9.43 -10.88 6.75
C THR A 178 8.18 -10.15 7.24
N PHE A 179 7.02 -10.74 6.96
CA PHE A 179 5.74 -10.38 7.57
C PHE A 179 5.17 -11.60 8.30
N ARG A 180 4.72 -11.41 9.55
CA ARG A 180 4.16 -12.46 10.41
C ARG A 180 2.85 -12.03 11.02
N SER A 181 1.92 -12.98 11.20
CA SER A 181 0.60 -12.73 11.77
C SER A 181 0.19 -13.84 12.75
N LEU A 182 -0.22 -13.44 13.95
CA LEU A 182 -0.82 -14.31 14.95
C LEU A 182 -2.26 -13.88 15.22
N LYS A 183 -3.18 -14.84 15.30
CA LYS A 183 -4.56 -14.64 15.71
C LYS A 183 -4.81 -15.43 16.99
N ASN A 184 -5.14 -14.73 18.06
CA ASN A 184 -5.33 -15.28 19.41
C ASN A 184 -4.12 -16.13 19.86
N GLY A 185 -2.90 -15.66 19.58
CA GLY A 185 -1.64 -16.34 19.91
C GLY A 185 -1.26 -17.53 19.01
N VAL A 186 -2.09 -17.85 18.01
CA VAL A 186 -1.83 -18.93 17.05
C VAL A 186 -1.47 -18.34 15.69
N ASP A 187 -0.55 -18.96 14.96
CA ASP A 187 -0.22 -18.54 13.59
C ASP A 187 -1.49 -18.42 12.72
N ALA A 188 -1.71 -17.23 12.15
CA ALA A 188 -2.86 -16.94 11.31
C ALA A 188 -2.72 -17.52 9.88
N ASN A 189 -1.55 -18.07 9.54
CA ASN A 189 -1.14 -18.50 8.22
C ASN A 189 -1.29 -17.39 7.15
N GLU A 190 -1.03 -16.15 7.55
CA GLU A 190 -1.07 -14.95 6.70
C GLU A 190 0.31 -14.29 6.69
N ASN A 191 1.35 -15.10 6.53
CA ASN A 191 2.76 -14.70 6.59
C ASN A 191 3.36 -14.55 5.19
N ALA A 192 4.41 -13.73 5.08
CA ALA A 192 5.15 -13.54 3.85
C ALA A 192 6.68 -13.46 4.09
N ASP A 193 7.44 -14.01 3.15
CA ASP A 193 8.91 -13.95 3.11
C ASP A 193 9.36 -13.33 1.80
N PHE A 194 10.08 -12.21 1.89
CA PHE A 194 10.54 -11.45 0.73
C PHE A 194 12.00 -11.80 0.43
N ASP A 195 12.28 -12.17 -0.81
CA ASP A 195 13.62 -12.35 -1.34
C ASP A 195 13.88 -11.29 -2.42
N TRP A 196 14.58 -10.24 -2.01
CA TRP A 196 14.93 -9.13 -2.89
C TRP A 196 16.06 -9.43 -3.86
N SER A 197 16.84 -10.49 -3.62
CA SER A 197 17.88 -10.91 -4.56
C SER A 197 17.29 -11.54 -5.82
N THR A 198 16.14 -12.20 -5.67
CA THR A 198 15.38 -12.82 -6.77
C THR A 198 14.11 -12.04 -7.15
N ALA A 199 13.79 -10.96 -6.43
CA ALA A 199 12.56 -10.18 -6.58
C ALA A 199 11.29 -11.04 -6.43
N LEU A 200 11.27 -11.92 -5.44
CA LEU A 200 10.16 -12.83 -5.15
C LEU A 200 9.62 -12.62 -3.74
N VAL A 201 8.33 -12.93 -3.55
CA VAL A 201 7.72 -13.13 -2.23
C VAL A 201 7.07 -14.50 -2.16
N ARG A 202 7.27 -15.21 -1.05
CA ARG A 202 6.59 -16.46 -0.72
C ARG A 202 5.50 -16.20 0.30
N LEU A 203 4.29 -16.68 0.06
CA LEU A 203 3.15 -16.57 0.97
C LEU A 203 2.89 -17.90 1.66
N SER A 204 2.75 -17.90 3.00
CA SER A 204 2.49 -19.14 3.75
C SER A 204 1.07 -19.69 3.53
N ARG A 205 0.11 -18.81 3.25
CA ARG A 205 -1.32 -19.16 3.13
C ARG A 205 -1.58 -20.31 2.16
N ASP A 206 -0.99 -20.24 0.97
CA ASP A 206 -1.17 -21.19 -0.13
C ASP A 206 0.17 -21.71 -0.70
N GLY A 207 1.30 -21.32 -0.11
CA GLY A 207 2.64 -21.64 -0.59
C GLY A 207 3.03 -20.93 -1.89
N SER A 208 2.22 -20.00 -2.39
CA SER A 208 2.47 -19.32 -3.66
C SER A 208 3.73 -18.46 -3.60
N VAL A 209 4.40 -18.38 -4.75
CA VAL A 209 5.54 -17.50 -4.98
C VAL A 209 5.15 -16.50 -6.05
N ARG A 210 5.37 -15.21 -5.79
CA ARG A 210 4.99 -14.11 -6.67
C ARG A 210 6.20 -13.21 -6.91
N GLU A 211 6.31 -12.69 -8.13
CA GLU A 211 7.24 -11.61 -8.43
C GLU A 211 6.79 -10.32 -7.74
N ILE A 212 7.75 -9.59 -7.18
CA ILE A 212 7.51 -8.30 -6.50
C ILE A 212 8.25 -7.18 -7.21
N ALA A 213 7.61 -6.01 -7.24
CA ALA A 213 8.26 -4.80 -7.76
C ALA A 213 9.18 -4.18 -6.69
N PRO A 214 10.21 -3.41 -7.09
CA PRO A 214 10.97 -2.58 -6.16
C PRO A 214 10.05 -1.71 -5.29
N GLY A 215 10.36 -1.61 -3.99
CA GLY A 215 9.54 -0.85 -3.04
C GLY A 215 8.23 -1.52 -2.62
N THR A 216 7.99 -2.80 -3.00
CA THR A 216 6.85 -3.57 -2.48
C THR A 216 6.85 -3.59 -0.96
N GLN A 217 5.68 -3.40 -0.36
CA GLN A 217 5.48 -3.39 1.09
C GLN A 217 4.60 -4.57 1.54
N ASP A 218 4.65 -4.89 2.83
CA ASP A 218 3.56 -5.60 3.48
C ASP A 218 2.52 -4.59 3.99
N ILE A 219 1.35 -5.08 4.42
CA ILE A 219 0.23 -4.22 4.84
C ILE A 219 0.55 -3.33 6.05
N LEU A 220 1.47 -3.74 6.93
CA LEU A 220 1.87 -2.92 8.09
C LEU A 220 2.90 -1.87 7.68
N SER A 221 3.97 -2.30 6.98
CA SER A 221 5.04 -1.40 6.50
C SER A 221 4.53 -0.35 5.51
N LEU A 222 3.48 -0.65 4.74
CA LEU A 222 2.81 0.32 3.87
C LEU A 222 2.50 1.63 4.59
N ASN A 223 1.96 1.57 5.81
CA ASN A 223 1.52 2.77 6.55
C ASN A 223 2.68 3.71 6.90
N TYR A 224 3.90 3.18 6.99
CA TYR A 224 5.11 3.93 7.35
C TYR A 224 5.97 4.25 6.13
N GLN A 225 5.90 3.44 5.08
CA GLN A 225 6.60 3.67 3.82
C GLN A 225 6.20 4.99 3.17
N LEU A 226 4.95 5.44 3.37
CA LEU A 226 4.43 6.70 2.82
C LEU A 226 5.23 7.94 3.27
N ALA A 227 5.94 7.86 4.41
CA ALA A 227 6.85 8.92 4.83
C ALA A 227 8.05 9.10 3.88
N TYR A 228 8.46 8.03 3.20
CA TYR A 228 9.63 7.97 2.32
C TYR A 228 9.28 8.17 0.84
N VAL A 229 7.99 8.24 0.48
CA VAL A 229 7.57 8.46 -0.91
C VAL A 229 7.60 9.95 -1.24
N ALA A 230 8.49 10.31 -2.16
CA ALA A 230 8.55 11.64 -2.75
C ALA A 230 7.30 11.91 -3.60
N HIS A 231 6.86 13.18 -3.62
CA HIS A 231 5.73 13.65 -4.43
C HIS A 231 4.42 12.87 -4.26
N LEU A 232 4.15 12.40 -3.04
CA LEU A 232 2.98 11.58 -2.72
C LEU A 232 1.64 12.31 -2.99
N GLU A 233 1.65 13.64 -3.04
CA GLU A 233 0.53 14.48 -3.48
C GLU A 233 0.09 14.24 -4.93
N ALA A 234 0.95 13.67 -5.77
CA ALA A 234 0.60 13.26 -7.13
C ALA A 234 0.02 11.84 -7.20
N GLY A 235 -0.09 11.15 -6.06
CA GLY A 235 -0.38 9.72 -5.99
C GLY A 235 0.83 8.84 -6.27
N THR A 236 0.71 7.55 -5.99
CA THR A 236 1.79 6.57 -6.22
C THR A 236 1.24 5.17 -6.46
N ALA A 237 2.06 4.26 -6.97
CA ALA A 237 1.69 2.86 -7.14
C ALA A 237 2.73 1.94 -6.51
N LEU A 238 2.31 1.07 -5.59
CA LEU A 238 3.19 0.18 -4.84
C LEU A 238 2.66 -1.26 -4.89
N GLY A 239 3.56 -2.24 -4.89
CA GLY A 239 3.19 -3.62 -4.59
C GLY A 239 2.87 -3.72 -3.10
N VAL A 240 1.80 -4.45 -2.74
CA VAL A 240 1.37 -4.65 -1.36
C VAL A 240 1.05 -6.12 -1.12
N VAL A 241 1.68 -6.69 -0.10
CA VAL A 241 1.42 -8.04 0.40
C VAL A 241 0.51 -7.95 1.62
N THR A 242 -0.71 -8.46 1.47
CA THR A 242 -1.75 -8.42 2.51
C THR A 242 -1.69 -9.62 3.47
N GLY A 243 -0.62 -10.42 3.43
CA GLY A 243 -0.52 -11.74 4.05
C GLY A 243 -1.31 -12.84 3.32
N LYS A 244 -2.35 -12.47 2.56
CA LYS A 244 -3.19 -13.40 1.78
C LYS A 244 -2.83 -13.46 0.31
N LYS A 245 -2.47 -12.30 -0.25
CA LYS A 245 -2.17 -12.10 -1.66
C LYS A 245 -1.20 -10.93 -1.83
N TYR A 246 -0.50 -10.95 -2.95
CA TYR A 246 0.21 -9.80 -3.50
C TYR A 246 -0.71 -9.07 -4.47
N GLU A 247 -0.79 -7.75 -4.34
CA GLU A 247 -1.57 -6.87 -5.22
C GLU A 247 -0.81 -5.58 -5.50
N ARG A 248 -1.21 -4.86 -6.55
CA ARG A 248 -0.69 -3.52 -6.82
C ARG A 248 -1.71 -2.48 -6.35
N TYR A 249 -1.31 -1.62 -5.42
CA TYR A 249 -2.13 -0.54 -4.93
C TYR A 249 -1.80 0.71 -5.73
N SER A 250 -2.79 1.26 -6.43
CA SER A 250 -2.77 2.63 -6.92
C SER A 250 -3.29 3.52 -5.80
N LEU A 251 -2.40 4.21 -5.11
CA LEU A 251 -2.72 5.15 -4.03
C LEU A 251 -2.99 6.51 -4.66
N ASP A 252 -4.27 6.78 -4.90
CA ASP A 252 -4.74 8.09 -5.36
C ASP A 252 -4.62 9.09 -4.21
N SER A 253 -4.05 10.27 -4.49
CA SER A 253 -4.12 11.39 -3.56
C SER A 253 -5.46 12.12 -3.71
N LEU A 254 -6.19 12.23 -2.61
CA LEU A 254 -7.47 12.94 -2.54
C LEU A 254 -7.32 14.38 -2.04
N GLY A 255 -6.07 14.83 -1.86
CA GLY A 255 -5.74 16.17 -1.40
C GLY A 255 -5.54 16.26 0.10
N GLU A 256 -5.21 17.48 0.53
CA GLU A 256 -4.99 17.79 1.94
C GLU A 256 -6.31 18.11 2.62
N GLU A 257 -6.51 17.59 3.83
CA GLU A 257 -7.65 17.92 4.68
C GLU A 257 -7.25 17.95 6.16
N GLU A 258 -7.92 18.80 6.94
CA GLU A 258 -7.81 18.78 8.40
C GLU A 258 -8.82 17.79 8.97
N ILE A 259 -8.35 16.85 9.79
CA ILE A 259 -9.22 15.88 10.47
C ILE A 259 -9.06 16.00 11.99
N GLU A 260 -10.12 15.66 12.70
CA GLU A 260 -10.10 15.51 14.15
C GLU A 260 -10.08 14.02 14.53
N THR A 261 -9.17 13.65 15.42
CA THR A 261 -9.10 12.33 16.04
C THR A 261 -9.03 12.50 17.56
N PRO A 262 -9.19 11.43 18.36
CA PRO A 262 -9.04 11.57 19.82
C PRO A 262 -7.64 12.03 20.28
N ALA A 263 -6.61 11.88 19.43
CA ALA A 263 -5.27 12.42 19.67
C ALA A 263 -5.12 13.92 19.34
N GLY A 264 -6.13 14.56 18.74
CA GLY A 264 -6.13 15.98 18.38
C GLY A 264 -6.50 16.24 16.92
N ARG A 265 -6.18 17.46 16.46
CA ARG A 265 -6.40 17.88 15.07
C ARG A 265 -5.12 17.75 14.26
N PHE A 266 -5.25 17.27 13.04
CA PHE A 266 -4.12 17.03 12.15
C PHE A 266 -4.41 17.57 10.76
N ARG A 267 -3.46 18.32 10.21
CA ARG A 267 -3.38 18.59 8.76
C ARG A 267 -2.85 17.33 8.09
N THR A 268 -3.64 16.74 7.21
CA THR A 268 -3.35 15.43 6.63
C THR A 268 -3.35 15.46 5.11
N LEU A 269 -2.63 14.51 4.50
CA LEU A 269 -2.84 14.10 3.11
C LEU A 269 -3.67 12.81 3.12
N HIS A 270 -4.80 12.82 2.41
CA HIS A 270 -5.67 11.67 2.29
C HIS A 270 -5.29 10.87 1.04
N LEU A 271 -5.01 9.58 1.24
CA LEU A 271 -4.66 8.62 0.20
C LEU A 271 -5.69 7.50 0.15
N ARG A 272 -6.01 7.03 -1.05
CA ARG A 272 -6.96 5.93 -1.26
C ARG A 272 -6.41 4.90 -2.23
N ALA A 273 -6.46 3.63 -1.84
CA ALA A 273 -6.29 2.50 -2.75
C ALA A 273 -7.61 1.74 -2.89
N MET A 274 -8.06 1.55 -4.13
CA MET A 274 -9.25 0.77 -4.45
C MET A 274 -8.84 -0.52 -5.16
N THR A 275 -9.06 -1.66 -4.50
CA THR A 275 -8.94 -3.01 -5.08
C THR A 275 -10.30 -3.72 -4.97
N ASP A 276 -10.34 -5.00 -4.57
CA ASP A 276 -11.58 -5.65 -4.13
C ASP A 276 -12.18 -4.98 -2.89
N ASN A 277 -11.32 -4.35 -2.08
CA ASN A 277 -11.68 -3.57 -0.90
C ASN A 277 -11.11 -2.15 -1.08
N THR A 278 -11.62 -1.18 -0.32
CA THR A 278 -11.06 0.17 -0.28
C THR A 278 -10.24 0.33 0.99
N THR A 279 -9.01 0.81 0.84
CA THR A 279 -8.15 1.23 1.95
C THR A 279 -7.85 2.70 1.81
N GLU A 280 -8.11 3.48 2.85
CA GLU A 280 -7.81 4.90 2.91
C GLU A 280 -6.91 5.19 4.10
N ILE A 281 -5.92 6.06 3.90
CA ILE A 281 -4.91 6.41 4.89
C ILE A 281 -4.79 7.94 4.91
N TRP A 282 -4.92 8.52 6.10
CA TRP A 282 -4.62 9.92 6.34
C TRP A 282 -3.30 10.01 7.07
N ILE A 283 -2.31 10.60 6.41
CA ILE A 283 -0.98 10.82 6.97
C ILE A 283 -0.85 12.26 7.48
N ALA A 284 -0.36 12.45 8.70
CA ALA A 284 -0.18 13.77 9.29
C ALA A 284 1.04 14.49 8.72
N LEU A 285 0.81 15.55 7.96
CA LEU A 285 1.86 16.27 7.23
C LEU A 285 2.85 16.97 8.17
N ASP A 286 2.36 17.42 9.32
CA ASP A 286 3.16 18.12 10.32
C ASP A 286 3.71 17.18 11.41
N LEU A 287 3.52 15.86 11.25
CA LEU A 287 3.97 14.84 12.21
C LEU A 287 4.60 13.64 11.50
N HIS A 288 5.71 13.90 10.80
CA HIS A 288 6.52 12.88 10.11
C HIS A 288 5.73 11.97 9.16
N ARG A 289 4.58 12.43 8.64
CA ARG A 289 3.67 11.62 7.79
C ARG A 289 3.17 10.34 8.48
N LEU A 290 3.05 10.36 9.82
CA LEU A 290 2.47 9.25 10.56
C LEU A 290 1.00 9.01 10.20
N PRO A 291 0.54 7.75 10.11
CA PRO A 291 -0.85 7.43 9.84
C PRO A 291 -1.73 7.76 11.05
N VAL A 292 -2.52 8.83 10.96
CA VAL A 292 -3.41 9.27 12.05
C VAL A 292 -4.84 8.74 11.91
N LYS A 293 -5.22 8.32 10.70
CA LYS A 293 -6.45 7.58 10.46
C LYS A 293 -6.24 6.56 9.34
N ILE A 294 -6.81 5.37 9.50
CA ILE A 294 -6.85 4.32 8.48
C ILE A 294 -8.29 3.84 8.39
N ARG A 295 -8.89 3.87 7.21
CA ARG A 295 -10.22 3.32 6.97
C ARG A 295 -10.12 2.13 6.02
N PHE A 296 -10.74 1.03 6.40
CA PHE A 296 -10.90 -0.14 5.55
C PHE A 296 -12.39 -0.35 5.28
N THR A 297 -12.76 -0.42 4.01
CA THR A 297 -14.10 -0.75 3.54
C THR A 297 -14.05 -2.04 2.75
N ASP A 298 -14.79 -3.05 3.20
CA ASP A 298 -14.85 -4.32 2.48
C ASP A 298 -15.74 -4.24 1.24
N LYS A 299 -15.70 -5.28 0.41
CA LYS A 299 -16.54 -5.41 -0.79
C LYS A 299 -18.06 -5.35 -0.54
N LYS A 300 -18.52 -5.53 0.71
CA LYS A 300 -19.94 -5.42 1.09
C LYS A 300 -20.31 -3.99 1.53
N GLY A 301 -19.32 -3.10 1.65
CA GLY A 301 -19.49 -1.73 2.11
C GLY A 301 -19.33 -1.55 3.62
N ASP A 302 -19.05 -2.63 4.37
CA ASP A 302 -18.76 -2.50 5.80
C ASP A 302 -17.43 -1.79 5.99
N SER A 303 -17.47 -0.68 6.73
CA SER A 303 -16.32 0.21 6.93
C SER A 303 -15.90 0.27 8.39
N TYR A 304 -14.59 0.19 8.60
CA TYR A 304 -13.94 0.27 9.90
C TYR A 304 -12.85 1.33 9.88
N SER A 305 -12.97 2.33 10.75
CA SER A 305 -11.99 3.40 10.89
C SER A 305 -11.14 3.21 12.14
N GLN A 306 -9.83 3.11 11.98
CA GLN A 306 -8.85 3.26 13.04
C GLN A 306 -8.48 4.75 13.14
N MET A 307 -8.70 5.37 14.29
CA MET A 307 -8.37 6.78 14.54
C MET A 307 -7.36 6.89 15.67
N ALA A 308 -6.29 7.66 15.45
CA ALA A 308 -5.24 7.85 16.45
C ALA A 308 -5.83 8.46 17.71
N ALA A 309 -5.62 7.80 18.84
CA ALA A 309 -6.06 8.22 20.16
C ALA A 309 -4.89 8.69 21.05
N GLU A 310 -3.70 8.16 20.81
CA GLU A 310 -2.48 8.58 21.48
C GLU A 310 -1.29 8.34 20.55
N ILE A 311 -0.34 9.27 20.53
CA ILE A 311 0.91 9.13 19.76
C ILE A 311 2.07 9.30 20.74
N GLY A 312 2.78 8.20 21.00
CA GLY A 312 3.94 8.15 21.86
C GLY A 312 5.21 8.28 21.03
N LEU A 313 5.77 9.49 20.98
CA LEU A 313 7.13 9.72 20.49
C LEU A 313 8.07 9.86 21.69
N PRO A 314 9.31 9.34 21.63
CA PRO A 314 10.30 9.64 22.65
C PRO A 314 10.44 11.17 22.73
N ALA A 315 10.49 11.70 23.96
CA ALA A 315 10.84 13.10 24.14
C ALA A 315 12.21 13.33 23.50
N ASN A 316 12.33 14.36 22.65
CA ASN A 316 13.64 14.74 22.12
C ASN A 316 14.57 15.03 23.31
N PRO A 317 15.78 14.45 23.36
CA PRO A 317 16.75 14.77 24.41
C PRO A 317 17.15 16.24 24.40
#